data_AF-A0A560PCN6-F1
#
_entry.id   AF-A0A560PCN6-F1
#
_cell.length_a   1.000
_cell.length_b   1.000
_cell.length_c   1.000
_cell.angle_alpha   90.00
_cell.angle_beta   90.00
_cell.angle_gamma   90.00
#
_symmetry.space_group_name_H-M   'P 1'
#
loop_
_entity.id
_entity.type
_entity.pdbx_description
1 polymer ?
#
loop_
_entity_poly.entity_id
_entity_poly.type
_entity_poly.pdbx_seq_one_letter_code
_entity_poly.pdbx_strand_id
1 'polypeptide(L)'
;MLLRVTLALLCLTLFTPALAEPPRSFSAAKKIGWRLYARQSVEFYCGCKFSGKRVDLRSCGYVPRKNAKRAARIEWEHIVPAWQIGHQRQCWQQGGRKNCTKHDSTYRRAESDLHNLVPAIGEINGDRSNFAYGWLPQQPSQYGACPMVVDFKARIAMPRKAVRGMVARTYLYMSDRYRLRLSKQKRQLYATWHKQYPVKTWERQRNQLLGCVMGWGNPYVASLDQSACHTQLAGTR
;
A
#
# COMPACT_ATOMS: atom_id res chain seq x y z
N MET A 1 -61.32 35.98 -18.58
CA MET A 1 -60.13 35.72 -19.40
C MET A 1 -58.96 35.46 -18.45
N LEU A 2 -58.80 34.20 -18.04
CA LEU A 2 -57.74 33.77 -17.11
C LEU A 2 -56.47 33.49 -17.91
N LEU A 3 -55.34 34.09 -17.53
CA LEU A 3 -54.03 33.51 -17.87
C LEU A 3 -53.14 33.54 -16.63
N ARG A 4 -53.12 32.39 -15.95
CA ARG A 4 -52.29 32.11 -14.78
C ARG A 4 -50.85 31.90 -15.26
N VAL A 5 -49.94 32.78 -14.86
CA VAL A 5 -48.49 32.61 -15.06
C VAL A 5 -47.99 31.59 -14.04
N THR A 6 -47.86 30.33 -14.45
CA THR A 6 -47.20 29.28 -13.65
C THR A 6 -45.69 29.38 -13.81
N LEU A 7 -45.01 29.78 -12.73
CA LEU A 7 -43.56 29.78 -12.59
C LEU A 7 -43.06 28.33 -12.49
N ALA A 8 -42.64 27.73 -13.60
CA ALA A 8 -42.00 26.43 -13.60
C ALA A 8 -40.53 26.57 -13.13
N LEU A 9 -40.29 26.41 -11.82
CA LEU A 9 -38.95 26.33 -11.26
C LEU A 9 -38.31 24.98 -11.70
N LEU A 10 -37.55 25.01 -12.78
CA LEU A 10 -36.79 23.88 -13.28
C LEU A 10 -35.66 23.58 -12.28
N CYS A 11 -35.89 22.65 -11.34
CA CYS A 11 -34.85 22.09 -10.48
C CYS A 11 -33.88 21.27 -11.34
N LEU A 12 -32.86 21.93 -11.93
CA LEU A 12 -31.65 21.25 -12.37
C LEU A 12 -30.95 20.69 -11.12
N THR A 13 -31.24 19.43 -10.78
CA THR A 13 -30.38 18.66 -9.89
C THR A 13 -29.06 18.46 -10.62
N LEU A 14 -28.09 19.32 -10.34
CA LEU A 14 -26.69 19.12 -10.73
C LEU A 14 -26.26 17.78 -10.13
N PHE A 15 -26.18 16.74 -10.96
CA PHE A 15 -25.50 15.50 -10.61
C PHE A 15 -24.03 15.84 -10.42
N THR A 16 -23.64 16.15 -9.18
CA THR A 16 -22.23 16.25 -8.83
C THR A 16 -21.66 14.83 -8.93
N PRO A 17 -20.67 14.58 -9.81
CA PRO A 17 -20.01 13.29 -9.81
C PRO A 17 -19.42 13.09 -8.41
N ALA A 18 -19.82 12.00 -7.75
CA ALA A 18 -19.26 11.64 -6.45
C ALA A 18 -17.75 11.47 -6.62
N LEU A 19 -16.98 12.46 -6.17
CA LEU A 19 -15.53 12.43 -6.24
C LEU A 19 -15.03 11.24 -5.43
N ALA A 20 -14.05 10.52 -5.97
CA ALA A 20 -13.34 9.48 -5.24
C ALA A 20 -12.81 10.06 -3.92
N GLU A 21 -13.18 9.45 -2.80
CA GLU A 21 -12.80 9.93 -1.48
C GLU A 21 -11.75 9.01 -0.86
N PRO A 22 -10.47 9.45 -0.79
CA PRO A 22 -9.42 8.67 -0.16
C PRO A 22 -9.77 8.31 1.29
N PRO A 23 -9.37 7.12 1.79
CA PRO A 23 -9.58 6.76 3.17
C PRO A 23 -8.95 7.78 4.12
N ARG A 24 -9.77 8.33 5.01
CA ARG A 24 -9.33 9.34 6.00
C ARG A 24 -8.55 8.76 7.20
N SER A 25 -8.44 7.44 7.31
CA SER A 25 -7.71 6.78 8.40
C SER A 25 -7.11 5.44 7.96
N PHE A 26 -6.07 4.98 8.66
CA PHE A 26 -5.49 3.66 8.41
C PHE A 26 -6.52 2.53 8.61
N SER A 27 -7.45 2.66 9.56
CA SER A 27 -8.52 1.66 9.74
C SER A 27 -9.46 1.59 8.54
N ALA A 28 -9.83 2.73 7.96
CA ALA A 28 -10.64 2.78 6.75
C ALA A 28 -9.89 2.19 5.55
N ALA A 29 -8.60 2.53 5.40
CA ALA A 29 -7.75 2.00 4.34
C ALA A 29 -7.66 0.46 4.40
N LYS A 30 -7.50 -0.13 5.59
CA LYS A 30 -7.51 -1.59 5.77
C LYS A 30 -8.84 -2.23 5.37
N LYS A 31 -9.97 -1.62 5.71
CA LYS A 31 -11.31 -2.12 5.33
C LYS A 31 -11.45 -2.18 3.80
N ILE A 32 -11.01 -1.13 3.11
CA ILE A 32 -10.99 -1.09 1.65
C ILE A 32 -10.03 -2.16 1.10
N GLY A 33 -8.82 -2.23 1.64
CA GLY A 33 -7.81 -3.21 1.22
C GLY A 33 -8.32 -4.64 1.24
N TRP A 34 -9.07 -5.05 2.28
CA TRP A 34 -9.65 -6.40 2.34
C TRP A 34 -10.56 -6.71 1.15
N ARG A 35 -11.34 -5.74 0.69
CA ARG A 35 -12.21 -5.90 -0.48
C ARG A 35 -11.40 -6.00 -1.76
N LEU A 36 -10.44 -5.09 -1.95
CA LEU A 36 -9.64 -5.01 -3.18
C LEU A 36 -8.76 -6.24 -3.41
N TYR A 37 -8.21 -6.83 -2.34
CA TYR A 37 -7.33 -7.98 -2.45
C TYR A 37 -8.04 -9.34 -2.37
N ALA A 38 -9.34 -9.39 -2.07
CA ALA A 38 -10.09 -10.64 -1.95
C ALA A 38 -10.00 -11.51 -3.22
N ARG A 39 -9.99 -10.87 -4.40
CA ARG A 39 -9.94 -11.57 -5.71
C ARG A 39 -8.59 -12.21 -6.02
N GLN A 40 -7.50 -11.64 -5.52
CA GLN A 40 -6.13 -12.06 -5.87
C GLN A 40 -5.37 -12.59 -4.64
N SER A 41 -6.08 -13.02 -3.58
CA SER A 41 -5.61 -13.27 -2.21
C SER A 41 -4.26 -14.02 -2.07
N VAL A 42 -3.18 -13.31 -2.37
CA VAL A 42 -1.78 -13.74 -2.39
C VAL A 42 -0.98 -12.63 -1.71
N GLU A 43 -0.24 -12.98 -0.68
CA GLU A 43 0.52 -12.00 0.10
C GLU A 43 1.82 -11.58 -0.60
N PHE A 44 2.33 -10.43 -0.19
CA PHE A 44 3.33 -9.67 -0.93
C PHE A 44 4.72 -10.34 -1.00
N TYR A 45 5.28 -10.80 0.11
CA TYR A 45 6.72 -11.09 0.21
C TYR A 45 7.13 -12.50 -0.21
N CYS A 46 6.29 -13.49 0.06
CA CYS A 46 6.50 -14.91 -0.19
C CYS A 46 5.53 -15.48 -1.25
N GLY A 47 4.41 -14.81 -1.49
CA GLY A 47 3.39 -15.28 -2.44
C GLY A 47 2.45 -16.35 -1.86
N CYS A 48 2.29 -16.40 -0.54
CA CYS A 48 1.35 -17.34 0.09
C CYS A 48 -0.10 -16.93 -0.17
N LYS A 49 -0.96 -17.91 -0.44
CA LYS A 49 -2.41 -17.70 -0.49
C LYS A 49 -2.93 -17.34 0.90
N PHE A 50 -3.99 -16.55 0.96
CA PHE A 50 -4.69 -16.24 2.21
C PHE A 50 -6.20 -16.22 2.00
N SER A 51 -6.96 -16.37 3.08
CA SER A 51 -8.42 -16.21 3.09
C SER A 51 -8.82 -15.40 4.32
N GLY A 52 -9.50 -14.27 4.09
CA GLY A 52 -9.68 -13.26 5.12
C GLY A 52 -8.33 -12.91 5.77
N LYS A 53 -8.23 -13.06 7.08
CA LYS A 53 -6.98 -12.83 7.81
C LYS A 53 -6.02 -14.02 7.85
N ARG A 54 -6.45 -15.22 7.47
CA ARG A 54 -5.66 -16.45 7.67
C ARG A 54 -4.74 -16.72 6.48
N VAL A 55 -3.47 -17.00 6.75
CA VAL A 55 -2.48 -17.37 5.73
C VAL A 55 -2.44 -18.89 5.58
N ASP A 56 -2.42 -19.38 4.34
CA ASP A 56 -2.04 -20.76 4.03
C ASP A 56 -0.53 -20.82 3.82
N LEU A 57 0.22 -21.13 4.89
CA LEU A 57 1.69 -21.19 4.85
C LEU A 57 2.21 -22.32 3.95
N ARG A 58 1.44 -23.39 3.76
CA ARG A 58 1.84 -24.53 2.93
C ARG A 58 1.80 -24.16 1.44
N SER A 59 0.87 -23.29 1.04
CA SER A 59 0.72 -22.84 -0.36
C SER A 59 1.98 -22.23 -1.01
N CYS A 60 2.95 -21.82 -0.19
CA CYS A 60 4.20 -21.17 -0.60
C CYS A 60 5.44 -21.79 0.08
N GLY A 61 5.28 -22.88 0.85
CA GLY A 61 6.37 -23.49 1.62
C GLY A 61 6.97 -22.59 2.72
N TYR A 62 6.18 -21.67 3.28
CA TYR A 62 6.65 -20.80 4.36
C TYR A 62 6.80 -21.59 5.67
N VAL A 63 7.95 -21.42 6.33
CA VAL A 63 8.21 -21.98 7.66
C VAL A 63 8.40 -20.82 8.63
N PRO A 64 7.58 -20.72 9.70
CA PRO A 64 7.75 -19.67 10.70
C PRO A 64 9.13 -19.71 11.36
N ARG A 65 9.74 -18.55 11.53
CA ARG A 65 11.09 -18.43 12.09
C ARG A 65 11.10 -18.50 13.61
N LYS A 66 10.19 -17.78 14.27
CA LYS A 66 10.07 -17.68 15.74
C LYS A 66 8.65 -17.52 16.27
N ASN A 67 7.69 -17.07 15.45
CA ASN A 67 6.37 -16.66 15.88
C ASN A 67 5.29 -17.19 14.92
N ALA A 68 5.02 -18.49 15.03
CA ALA A 68 4.01 -19.19 14.24
C ALA A 68 2.60 -18.55 14.37
N LYS A 69 2.23 -18.06 15.57
CA LYS A 69 0.94 -17.39 15.80
C LYS A 69 0.78 -16.11 14.98
N ARG A 70 1.87 -15.35 14.80
CA ARG A 70 1.87 -14.15 13.96
C ARG A 70 2.02 -14.50 12.48
N ALA A 71 2.78 -15.54 12.14
CA ALA A 71 2.88 -16.04 10.77
C ALA A 71 1.53 -16.52 10.21
N ALA A 72 0.66 -17.09 11.04
CA ALA A 72 -0.64 -17.61 10.61
C ALA A 72 -1.67 -16.55 10.15
N ARG A 73 -1.34 -15.25 10.24
CA ARG A 73 -2.24 -14.16 9.87
C ARG A 73 -1.61 -13.10 8.97
N ILE A 74 -2.45 -12.48 8.16
CA ILE A 74 -2.11 -11.30 7.39
C ILE A 74 -2.12 -10.07 8.29
N GLU A 75 -1.08 -9.27 8.16
CA GLU A 75 -0.99 -7.91 8.66
C GLU A 75 -0.79 -6.96 7.48
N TRP A 76 -1.39 -5.77 7.57
CA TRP A 76 -1.26 -4.76 6.52
C TRP A 76 0.11 -4.09 6.62
N GLU A 77 0.94 -4.34 5.62
CA GLU A 77 2.28 -3.80 5.49
C GLU A 77 2.25 -2.41 4.88
N HIS A 78 2.98 -1.50 5.51
CA HIS A 78 3.37 -0.22 4.93
C HIS A 78 4.72 -0.40 4.21
N ILE A 79 4.72 -0.54 2.87
CA ILE A 79 5.96 -0.74 2.09
C ILE A 79 7.00 0.33 2.48
N VAL A 80 6.61 1.61 2.43
CA VAL A 80 7.31 2.70 3.12
C VAL A 80 6.79 2.75 4.56
N PRO A 81 7.61 2.38 5.57
CA PRO A 81 7.11 2.21 6.93
C PRO A 81 6.49 3.48 7.48
N ALA A 82 5.48 3.33 8.32
CA ALA A 82 4.88 4.41 9.11
C ALA A 82 5.94 5.27 9.83
N TRP A 83 7.05 4.68 10.28
CA TRP A 83 8.19 5.40 10.84
C TRP A 83 8.88 6.32 9.81
N GLN A 84 9.14 5.85 8.59
CA GLN A 84 9.76 6.69 7.54
C GLN A 84 8.86 7.89 7.17
N ILE A 85 7.55 7.70 7.20
CA ILE A 85 6.56 8.76 6.94
C ILE A 85 6.61 9.86 8.02
N GLY A 86 6.86 9.48 9.28
CA GLY A 86 6.57 10.33 10.42
C GLY A 86 7.71 10.71 11.35
N HIS A 87 8.80 9.94 11.43
CA HIS A 87 9.81 10.10 12.49
C HIS A 87 10.47 11.49 12.54
N GLN A 88 10.47 12.26 11.45
CA GLN A 88 11.02 13.62 11.41
C GLN A 88 9.98 14.71 11.71
N ARG A 89 8.71 14.34 11.89
CA ARG A 89 7.61 15.27 12.14
C ARG A 89 7.52 15.60 13.62
N GLN A 90 7.13 16.84 13.93
CA GLN A 90 6.94 17.29 15.32
C GLN A 90 5.95 16.41 16.09
N CYS A 91 4.85 15.99 15.46
CA CYS A 91 3.88 15.08 16.07
C CYS A 91 4.54 13.79 16.58
N TRP A 92 5.57 13.29 15.90
CA TRP A 92 6.23 12.05 16.27
C TRP A 92 7.14 12.26 17.46
N GLN A 93 7.83 13.39 17.52
CA GLN A 93 8.65 13.78 18.67
C GLN A 93 7.78 13.97 19.92
N GLN A 94 6.55 14.46 19.75
CA GLN A 94 5.60 14.75 20.84
C GLN A 94 4.69 13.57 21.24
N GLY A 95 4.94 12.34 20.76
CA GLY A 95 4.10 11.18 21.13
C GLY A 95 4.00 10.07 20.09
N GLY A 96 4.99 9.97 19.21
CA GLY A 96 5.15 8.91 18.23
C GLY A 96 4.00 8.83 17.22
N ARG A 97 3.84 7.62 16.67
CA ARG A 97 2.82 7.32 15.66
C ARG A 97 1.40 7.68 16.12
N LYS A 98 1.06 7.41 17.39
CA LYS A 98 -0.28 7.65 17.92
C LYS A 98 -0.63 9.13 17.86
N ASN A 99 0.30 9.99 18.27
CA ASN A 99 0.12 11.43 18.20
C ASN A 99 -0.01 11.93 16.75
N CYS A 100 0.86 11.45 15.85
CA CYS A 100 0.76 11.80 14.42
C CYS A 100 -0.56 11.36 13.77
N THR A 101 -1.04 10.16 14.08
CA THR A 101 -2.32 9.65 13.57
C THR A 101 -3.49 10.58 13.95
N LYS A 102 -3.47 11.09 15.19
CA LYS A 102 -4.54 11.94 15.71
C LYS A 102 -4.41 13.38 15.21
N HIS A 103 -3.21 13.95 15.19
CA HIS A 103 -3.01 15.39 15.07
C HIS A 103 -2.34 15.88 13.78
N ASP A 104 -1.65 15.02 13.01
CA ASP A 104 -1.02 15.42 11.75
C ASP A 104 -1.83 14.89 10.56
N SER A 105 -2.54 15.79 9.87
CA SER A 105 -3.37 15.45 8.71
C SER A 105 -2.55 14.91 7.53
N THR A 106 -1.32 15.37 7.34
CA THR A 106 -0.43 14.90 6.27
C THR A 106 0.06 13.49 6.58
N TYR A 107 0.45 13.23 7.82
CA TYR A 107 0.81 11.90 8.28
C TYR A 107 -0.36 10.93 8.09
N ARG A 108 -1.56 11.31 8.55
CA ARG A 108 -2.77 10.48 8.44
C ARG A 108 -3.10 10.14 6.98
N ARG A 109 -3.00 11.10 6.07
CA ARG A 109 -3.17 10.86 4.62
C ARG A 109 -2.11 9.93 4.03
N ALA A 110 -0.88 9.99 4.52
CA ALA A 110 0.21 9.15 4.02
C ALA A 110 0.14 7.72 4.55
N GLU A 111 -0.22 7.52 5.82
CA GLU A 111 -0.38 6.17 6.38
C GLU A 111 -1.67 5.47 5.92
N SER A 112 -2.67 6.20 5.43
CA SER A 112 -3.89 5.64 4.84
C SER A 112 -3.80 5.44 3.33
N ASP A 113 -2.68 5.81 2.69
CA ASP A 113 -2.52 5.67 1.24
C ASP A 113 -2.48 4.20 0.80
N LEU A 114 -3.49 3.79 0.04
CA LEU A 114 -3.65 2.41 -0.43
C LEU A 114 -2.50 1.96 -1.34
N HIS A 115 -1.85 2.87 -2.08
CA HIS A 115 -0.70 2.52 -2.91
C HIS A 115 0.46 1.96 -2.08
N ASN A 116 0.57 2.39 -0.81
CA ASN A 116 1.58 1.95 0.14
C ASN A 116 1.18 0.73 0.98
N LEU A 117 -0.02 0.18 0.78
CA LEU A 117 -0.57 -0.92 1.58
C LEU A 117 -0.66 -2.23 0.80
N VAL A 118 -0.08 -3.28 1.39
CA VAL A 118 -0.11 -4.65 0.86
C VAL A 118 -0.37 -5.67 1.98
N PRO A 119 -1.00 -6.81 1.68
CA PRO A 119 -1.10 -7.91 2.63
C PRO A 119 0.25 -8.60 2.79
N ALA A 120 0.70 -8.82 4.03
CA ALA A 120 1.94 -9.52 4.34
C ALA A 120 1.73 -10.54 5.46
N ILE A 121 2.54 -11.61 5.46
CA ILE A 121 2.64 -12.51 6.62
C ILE A 121 3.06 -11.70 7.85
N GLY A 122 2.30 -11.81 8.93
CA GLY A 122 2.52 -10.99 10.12
C GLY A 122 3.93 -11.13 10.71
N GLU A 123 4.49 -12.33 10.72
CA GLU A 123 5.87 -12.53 11.20
C GLU A 123 6.89 -11.73 10.37
N ILE A 124 6.76 -11.74 9.04
CA ILE A 124 7.63 -10.95 8.15
C ILE A 124 7.41 -9.45 8.36
N ASN A 125 6.16 -8.98 8.45
CA ASN A 125 5.86 -7.58 8.77
C ASN A 125 6.58 -7.15 10.06
N GLY A 126 6.60 -8.05 11.06
CA GLY A 126 7.33 -7.87 12.30
C GLY A 126 8.83 -7.79 12.17
N ASP A 127 9.41 -8.81 11.55
CA ASP A 127 10.86 -8.93 11.40
C ASP A 127 11.42 -7.85 10.47
N ARG A 128 10.67 -7.46 9.43
CA ARG A 128 11.01 -6.33 8.56
C ARG A 128 11.00 -5.00 9.31
N SER A 129 10.14 -4.84 10.31
CA SER A 129 10.11 -3.66 11.19
C SER A 129 10.07 -2.35 10.37
N ASN A 130 10.95 -1.39 10.67
CA ASN A 130 11.20 -0.19 9.86
C ASN A 130 12.50 -0.27 9.05
N PHE A 131 12.98 -1.48 8.76
CA PHE A 131 14.23 -1.69 8.05
C PHE A 131 14.15 -1.20 6.60
N ALA A 132 15.27 -0.68 6.12
CA ALA A 132 15.39 -0.26 4.73
C ALA A 132 15.37 -1.48 3.82
N TYR A 133 14.88 -1.32 2.59
CA TYR A 133 15.11 -2.34 1.58
C TYR A 133 16.51 -2.18 0.98
N GLY A 134 17.12 -3.31 0.65
CA GLY A 134 18.47 -3.34 0.10
C GLY A 134 18.82 -4.68 -0.49
N TRP A 135 19.97 -4.72 -1.15
CA TRP A 135 20.64 -5.96 -1.50
C TRP A 135 21.35 -6.52 -0.28
N LEU A 136 21.28 -7.83 -0.14
CA LEU A 136 21.94 -8.58 0.92
C LEU A 136 22.71 -9.74 0.27
N PRO A 137 23.97 -9.99 0.68
CA PRO A 137 24.75 -11.12 0.16
C PRO A 137 24.24 -12.47 0.67
N GLN A 138 23.49 -12.48 1.78
CA GLN A 138 22.97 -13.70 2.40
C GLN A 138 21.93 -14.38 1.50
N GLN A 139 22.03 -15.70 1.41
CA GLN A 139 20.99 -16.52 0.79
C GLN A 139 19.76 -16.64 1.71
N PRO A 140 18.55 -16.80 1.15
CA PRO A 140 17.35 -17.00 1.96
C PRO A 140 17.39 -18.31 2.73
N SER A 141 17.29 -18.22 4.06
CA SER A 141 17.26 -19.39 4.96
C SER A 141 16.26 -19.24 6.12
N GLN A 142 15.73 -18.04 6.33
CA GLN A 142 15.01 -17.69 7.56
C GLN A 142 13.55 -18.15 7.59
N TYR A 143 12.94 -18.41 6.42
CA TYR A 143 11.48 -18.52 6.28
C TYR A 143 11.04 -19.69 5.38
N GLY A 144 11.79 -20.80 5.38
CA GLY A 144 11.55 -21.93 4.48
C GLY A 144 11.78 -21.55 3.02
N ALA A 145 10.82 -21.86 2.14
CA ALA A 145 10.91 -21.56 0.71
C ALA A 145 10.74 -20.07 0.35
N CYS A 146 10.35 -19.23 1.31
CA CYS A 146 10.20 -17.80 1.05
C CYS A 146 11.57 -17.11 0.88
N PRO A 147 11.84 -16.46 -0.26
CA PRO A 147 13.15 -15.89 -0.57
C PRO A 147 13.37 -14.51 0.07
N MET A 148 12.59 -14.15 1.08
CA MET A 148 12.77 -12.93 1.88
C MET A 148 13.98 -13.10 2.79
N VAL A 149 14.84 -12.10 2.85
CA VAL A 149 15.99 -12.05 3.76
C VAL A 149 15.88 -10.82 4.65
N VAL A 150 16.11 -10.98 5.94
CA VAL A 150 16.12 -9.89 6.93
C VAL A 150 17.43 -9.96 7.70
N ASP A 151 18.31 -9.00 7.46
CA ASP A 151 19.50 -8.79 8.27
C ASP A 151 19.16 -7.83 9.42
N PHE A 152 18.97 -8.40 10.62
CA PHE A 152 18.63 -7.63 11.82
C PHE A 152 19.76 -6.72 12.29
N LYS A 153 21.02 -7.09 12.05
CA LYS A 153 22.20 -6.32 12.47
C LYS A 153 22.40 -5.13 11.55
N ALA A 154 22.33 -5.36 10.23
CA ALA A 154 22.41 -4.29 9.24
C ALA A 154 21.12 -3.47 9.12
N ARG A 155 20.01 -3.95 9.68
CA ARG A 155 18.66 -3.35 9.59
C ARG A 155 18.22 -3.17 8.13
N ILE A 156 18.45 -4.21 7.33
CA ILE A 156 18.12 -4.27 5.90
C ILE A 156 17.24 -5.49 5.64
N ALA A 157 16.23 -5.31 4.79
CA ALA A 157 15.38 -6.37 4.28
C ALA A 157 15.59 -6.51 2.75
N MET A 158 15.84 -7.70 2.26
CA MET A 158 15.90 -8.00 0.82
C MET A 158 14.67 -8.83 0.44
N PRO A 159 13.68 -8.26 -0.27
CA PRO A 159 12.48 -8.97 -0.65
C PRO A 159 12.72 -9.83 -1.90
N ARG A 160 11.76 -10.71 -2.18
CA ARG A 160 11.76 -11.54 -3.39
C ARG A 160 11.86 -10.69 -4.65
N LYS A 161 12.57 -11.18 -5.68
CA LYS A 161 12.76 -10.50 -6.97
C LYS A 161 11.44 -9.96 -7.55
N ALA A 162 10.36 -10.75 -7.44
CA ALA A 162 9.06 -10.43 -8.02
C ALA A 162 8.41 -9.12 -7.52
N VAL A 163 8.80 -8.60 -6.35
CA VAL A 163 8.19 -7.38 -5.77
C VAL A 163 9.14 -6.20 -5.65
N ARG A 164 10.43 -6.36 -6.00
CA ARG A 164 11.43 -5.28 -5.89
C ARG A 164 11.06 -4.04 -6.69
N GLY A 165 10.53 -4.23 -7.90
CA GLY A 165 10.04 -3.12 -8.72
C GLY A 165 8.89 -2.36 -8.06
N MET A 166 7.91 -3.08 -7.50
CA MET A 166 6.78 -2.45 -6.78
C MET A 166 7.25 -1.72 -5.53
N VAL A 167 8.17 -2.31 -4.76
CA VAL A 167 8.80 -1.65 -3.62
C VAL A 167 9.43 -0.33 -4.05
N ALA A 168 10.25 -0.35 -5.10
CA ALA A 168 10.93 0.83 -5.61
C ALA A 168 9.95 1.93 -6.05
N ARG A 169 8.96 1.59 -6.88
CA ARG A 169 7.94 2.52 -7.36
C ARG A 169 7.11 3.11 -6.24
N THR A 170 6.81 2.31 -5.21
CA THR A 170 6.08 2.79 -4.04
C THR A 170 6.92 3.75 -3.21
N TYR A 171 8.23 3.49 -3.03
CA TYR A 171 9.12 4.41 -2.35
C TYR A 171 9.27 5.75 -3.08
N LEU A 172 9.50 5.71 -4.40
CA LEU A 172 9.62 6.92 -5.21
C LEU A 172 8.32 7.73 -5.18
N TYR A 173 7.17 7.07 -5.37
CA TYR A 173 5.84 7.66 -5.26
C TYR A 173 5.59 8.34 -3.90
N MET A 174 5.77 7.60 -2.80
CA MET A 174 5.51 8.13 -1.46
C MET A 174 6.47 9.28 -1.12
N SER A 175 7.73 9.18 -1.57
CA SER A 175 8.72 10.24 -1.41
C SER A 175 8.29 11.53 -2.08
N ASP A 176 7.88 11.47 -3.35
CA ASP A 176 7.53 12.67 -4.10
C ASP A 176 6.19 13.24 -3.65
N ARG A 177 5.17 12.37 -3.48
CA ARG A 177 3.83 12.79 -3.10
C ARG A 177 3.77 13.43 -1.71
N TYR A 178 4.49 12.87 -0.74
CA TYR A 178 4.46 13.32 0.65
C TYR A 178 5.73 14.06 1.08
N ARG A 179 6.62 14.38 0.12
CA ARG A 179 7.90 15.09 0.34
C ARG A 179 8.75 14.41 1.41
N LEU A 180 8.78 13.08 1.43
CA LEU A 180 9.57 12.33 2.40
C LEU A 180 11.05 12.40 2.01
N ARG A 181 11.94 12.60 2.98
CA ARG A 181 13.38 12.61 2.71
C ARG A 181 13.86 11.19 2.42
N LEU A 182 14.44 11.01 1.23
CA LEU A 182 15.22 9.83 0.86
C LEU A 182 16.68 10.26 0.64
N SER A 183 17.62 9.49 1.21
CA SER A 183 19.04 9.72 0.92
C SER A 183 19.34 9.47 -0.55
N LYS A 184 20.38 10.13 -1.08
CA LYS A 184 20.83 9.94 -2.47
C LYS A 184 21.05 8.46 -2.81
N GLN A 185 21.67 7.71 -1.90
CA GLN A 185 21.89 6.27 -2.05
C GLN A 185 20.57 5.47 -2.15
N LYS A 186 19.59 5.73 -1.27
CA LYS A 186 18.28 5.06 -1.33
C LYS A 186 17.52 5.41 -2.60
N ARG A 187 17.54 6.68 -3.01
CA ARG A 187 16.88 7.10 -4.26
C ARG A 187 17.52 6.42 -5.47
N GLN A 188 18.85 6.33 -5.53
CA GLN A 188 19.57 5.62 -6.58
C GLN A 188 19.25 4.13 -6.61
N LEU A 189 19.20 3.47 -5.44
CA LEU A 189 18.82 2.07 -5.32
C LEU A 189 17.41 1.84 -5.91
N TYR A 190 16.42 2.65 -5.51
CA TYR A 190 15.06 2.49 -5.98
C TYR A 190 14.90 2.87 -7.46
N ALA A 191 15.63 3.87 -7.97
CA ALA A 191 15.67 4.14 -9.41
C ALA A 191 16.22 2.94 -10.19
N THR A 192 17.27 2.30 -9.68
CA THR A 192 17.86 1.10 -10.28
C THR A 192 16.88 -0.08 -10.27
N TRP A 193 16.24 -0.35 -9.12
CA TRP A 193 15.23 -1.41 -9.02
C TRP A 193 14.01 -1.14 -9.90
N HIS A 194 13.57 0.12 -10.01
CA HIS A 194 12.47 0.50 -10.87
C HIS A 194 12.76 0.14 -12.34
N LYS A 195 13.98 0.44 -12.82
CA LYS A 195 14.44 0.10 -14.17
C LYS A 195 14.63 -1.41 -14.37
N GLN A 196 15.27 -2.09 -13.41
CA GLN A 196 15.60 -3.50 -13.52
C GLN A 196 14.38 -4.43 -13.39
N TYR A 197 13.35 -4.02 -12.65
CA TYR A 197 12.14 -4.81 -12.40
C TYR A 197 10.91 -4.09 -12.96
N PRO A 198 10.62 -4.24 -14.26
CA PRO A 198 9.58 -3.48 -14.94
C PRO A 198 8.19 -3.73 -14.37
N VAL A 199 7.28 -2.79 -14.63
CA VAL A 199 5.88 -2.87 -14.23
C VAL A 199 5.21 -4.07 -14.90
N LYS A 200 4.48 -4.87 -14.11
CA LYS A 200 3.72 -6.03 -14.58
C LYS A 200 2.23 -5.71 -14.71
N THR A 201 1.50 -6.54 -15.45
CA THR A 201 0.05 -6.37 -15.67
C THR A 201 -0.75 -6.27 -14.37
N TRP A 202 -0.49 -7.16 -13.41
CA TRP A 202 -1.18 -7.14 -12.11
C TRP A 202 -0.91 -5.86 -11.31
N GLU A 203 0.26 -5.25 -11.47
CA GLU A 203 0.61 -3.99 -10.80
C GLU A 203 -0.11 -2.80 -11.45
N ARG A 204 -0.28 -2.79 -12.78
CA ARG A 204 -1.15 -1.81 -13.47
C ARG A 204 -2.60 -1.95 -13.04
N GLN A 205 -3.12 -3.18 -12.96
CA GLN A 205 -4.48 -3.45 -12.50
C GLN A 205 -4.68 -2.99 -11.05
N ARG A 206 -3.72 -3.31 -10.16
CA ARG A 206 -3.71 -2.80 -8.79
C ARG A 206 -3.70 -1.27 -8.77
N ASN A 207 -2.84 -0.62 -9.55
CA ASN A 207 -2.74 0.83 -9.61
C ASN A 207 -4.05 1.49 -10.05
N GLN A 208 -4.72 0.91 -11.04
CA GLN A 208 -6.04 1.36 -11.49
C GLN A 208 -7.09 1.21 -10.37
N LEU A 209 -7.21 0.02 -9.78
CA LEU A 209 -8.18 -0.25 -8.71
C LEU A 209 -7.99 0.67 -7.49
N LEU A 210 -6.75 0.79 -7.01
CA LEU A 210 -6.44 1.67 -5.90
C LEU A 210 -6.64 3.13 -6.30
N GLY A 211 -6.24 3.51 -7.51
CA GLY A 211 -6.36 4.87 -8.00
C GLY A 211 -7.80 5.33 -8.16
N CYS A 212 -8.73 4.44 -8.50
CA CYS A 212 -10.17 4.75 -8.51
C CYS A 212 -10.73 5.04 -7.11
N VAL A 213 -10.16 4.44 -6.06
CA VAL A 213 -10.54 4.76 -4.67
C VAL A 213 -9.82 6.02 -4.18
N MET A 214 -8.53 6.15 -4.49
CA MET A 214 -7.72 7.29 -4.07
C MET A 214 -8.02 8.55 -4.87
N GLY A 215 -8.60 8.46 -6.07
CA GLY A 215 -8.73 9.59 -7.00
C GLY A 215 -7.44 9.94 -7.76
N TRP A 216 -6.35 9.19 -7.57
CA TRP A 216 -5.09 9.34 -8.30
C TRP A 216 -4.31 8.03 -8.40
N GLY A 217 -3.56 7.86 -9.49
CA GLY A 217 -2.64 6.74 -9.68
C GLY A 217 -1.25 6.99 -9.10
N ASN A 218 -0.46 5.93 -8.98
CA ASN A 218 0.99 6.01 -8.82
C ASN A 218 1.63 6.25 -10.20
N PRO A 219 2.21 7.45 -10.46
CA PRO A 219 2.76 7.81 -11.76
C PRO A 219 3.98 6.95 -12.16
N TYR A 220 4.63 6.29 -11.21
CA TYR A 220 5.73 5.36 -11.49
C TYR A 220 5.25 4.00 -12.03
N VAL A 221 3.94 3.73 -12.00
CA VAL A 221 3.33 2.49 -12.52
C VAL A 221 2.68 2.71 -13.87
N ALA A 222 1.69 3.60 -13.93
CA ALA A 222 0.94 4.01 -15.11
C ALA A 222 0.05 5.21 -14.76
N SER A 223 -0.44 5.93 -15.77
CA SER A 223 -1.53 6.90 -15.61
C SER A 223 -2.80 6.20 -15.11
N LEU A 224 -3.63 6.95 -14.38
CA LEU A 224 -4.96 6.51 -13.96
C LEU A 224 -5.94 6.79 -15.09
N ASP A 225 -6.66 5.78 -15.55
CA ASP A 225 -7.82 5.97 -16.41
C ASP A 225 -9.05 6.28 -15.54
N GLN A 226 -9.39 7.56 -15.40
CA GLN A 226 -10.53 7.97 -14.58
C GLN A 226 -11.88 7.49 -15.15
N SER A 227 -11.99 7.35 -16.47
CA SER A 227 -13.25 6.93 -17.12
C SER A 227 -13.63 5.49 -16.75
N ALA A 228 -12.62 4.62 -16.59
CA ALA A 228 -12.80 3.23 -16.19
C ALA A 228 -13.21 3.05 -14.71
N CYS A 229 -13.15 4.09 -13.88
CA CYS A 229 -13.44 3.98 -12.45
C CYS A 229 -14.94 3.82 -12.14
N HIS A 230 -15.83 4.35 -13.00
CA HIS A 230 -17.28 4.28 -12.79
C HIS A 230 -17.81 2.84 -12.84
N THR A 231 -17.25 1.99 -13.70
CA THR A 231 -17.64 0.59 -13.86
C THR A 231 -17.15 -0.30 -12.72
N GLN A 232 -16.01 0.05 -12.11
CA GLN A 232 -15.34 -0.81 -11.12
C GLN A 232 -15.92 -0.70 -9.71
N LEU A 233 -16.52 0.44 -9.34
CA LEU A 233 -17.13 0.62 -8.01
C LEU A 233 -18.54 0.01 -7.93
N ALA A 234 -19.26 -0.10 -9.05
CA ALA A 234 -20.60 -0.71 -9.10
C ALA A 234 -20.62 -2.20 -8.75
N GLY A 235 -19.56 -2.95 -9.10
CA GLY A 235 -19.41 -4.37 -8.76
C GLY A 235 -18.85 -4.65 -7.35
N THR A 236 -18.78 -3.64 -6.48
CA THR A 236 -18.26 -3.75 -5.11
C THR A 236 -19.26 -3.37 -4.01
N ARG A 237 -20.53 -3.15 -4.39
CA ARG A 237 -21.65 -3.03 -3.45
C ARG A 237 -22.18 -4.40 -3.06
#